data_AF-A0A7X7SRR0-F1
#
_entry.id   AF-A0A7X7SRR0-F1
#
_cell.length_a   1.000
_cell.length_b   1.000
_cell.length_c   1.000
_cell.angle_alpha   90.00
_cell.angle_beta   90.00
_cell.angle_gamma   90.00
#
_symmetry.space_group_name_H-M   'P 1'
#
loop_
_entity.id
_entity.type
_entity.pdbx_description
1 polymer ?
#
loop_
_entity_poly.entity_id
_entity_poly.type
_entity_poly.pdbx_seq_one_letter_code
_entity_poly.pdbx_strand_id
1 'polypeptide(L)'
;HEVEEDRRASVTYSDMEQNIYVAVSGTADIVRDRKKAEELWSPMAKAWFPKGPDDPQLALLRVRIERAEYWDSPGRAAYLIGVAKAALTGRRADIGEHRKMTL
;
A
#
# COMPACT_ATOMS: atom_id res chain seq x y z
N HIS A 1 -5.31 -22.92 -7.00
CA HIS A 1 -5.72 -21.53 -6.63
C HIS A 1 -5.25 -20.59 -7.73
N GLU A 2 -5.97 -19.51 -8.05
CA GLU A 2 -5.60 -18.58 -9.14
C GLU A 2 -4.17 -18.02 -8.99
N VAL A 3 -3.72 -17.77 -7.75
CA VAL A 3 -2.34 -17.35 -7.42
C VAL A 3 -1.28 -18.40 -7.82
N GLU A 4 -1.64 -19.66 -8.01
CA GLU A 4 -0.70 -20.71 -8.47
C GLU A 4 -0.53 -20.71 -10.00
N GLU A 5 -1.50 -20.17 -10.73
CA GLU A 5 -1.50 -20.10 -12.20
C GLU A 5 -1.02 -18.73 -12.70
N ASP A 6 -1.44 -17.64 -12.05
CA ASP A 6 -0.94 -16.29 -12.28
C ASP A 6 -0.56 -15.62 -10.97
N ARG A 7 0.74 -15.39 -10.80
CA ARG A 7 1.31 -14.84 -9.57
C ARG A 7 1.31 -13.32 -9.56
N ARG A 8 0.96 -12.64 -10.65
CA ARG A 8 1.04 -11.18 -10.72
C ARG A 8 0.02 -10.56 -9.78
N ALA A 9 0.48 -9.64 -8.94
CA ALA A 9 -0.35 -8.92 -7.99
C ALA A 9 -0.01 -7.43 -7.98
N SER A 10 -1.04 -6.62 -7.76
CA SER A 10 -0.93 -5.19 -7.53
C SER A 10 -1.64 -4.86 -6.23
N VAL A 11 -1.03 -4.01 -5.41
CA VAL A 11 -1.60 -3.51 -4.16
C VAL A 11 -1.57 -1.99 -4.19
N THR A 12 -2.71 -1.36 -3.91
CA THR A 12 -2.85 0.09 -3.89
C THR A 12 -3.35 0.54 -2.52
N TYR A 13 -2.74 1.60 -1.98
CA TYR A 13 -3.15 2.26 -0.76
C TYR A 13 -3.39 3.75 -1.05
N SER A 14 -4.45 4.30 -0.45
CA SER A 14 -4.80 5.71 -0.58
C SER A 14 -5.29 6.27 0.75
N ASP A 15 -4.64 7.33 1.21
CA ASP A 15 -5.11 8.17 2.31
C ASP A 15 -5.44 9.55 1.73
N MET A 16 -6.73 9.84 1.64
CA MET A 16 -7.21 11.11 1.06
C MET A 16 -7.00 12.31 2.00
N GLU A 17 -6.93 12.09 3.31
CA GLU A 17 -6.72 13.18 4.27
C GLU A 17 -5.27 13.65 4.23
N GLN A 18 -4.34 12.70 4.18
CA GLN A 18 -2.91 12.97 4.10
C GLN A 18 -2.41 13.15 2.67
N ASN A 19 -3.24 12.91 1.65
CA ASN A 19 -2.89 12.90 0.22
C ASN A 19 -1.72 11.95 -0.10
N ILE A 20 -1.70 10.79 0.57
CA ILE A 20 -0.72 9.74 0.37
C ILE A 20 -1.31 8.68 -0.55
N TYR A 21 -0.61 8.40 -1.65
CA TYR A 21 -0.99 7.34 -2.58
C TYR A 21 0.20 6.42 -2.83
N VAL A 22 -0.02 5.12 -2.71
CA VAL A 22 0.99 4.09 -2.94
C VAL A 22 0.43 3.07 -3.90
N ALA A 23 1.16 2.77 -4.97
CA ALA A 23 0.89 1.64 -5.84
C ALA A 23 2.12 0.75 -5.90
N VAL A 24 1.95 -0.54 -5.60
CA VAL A 24 3.01 -1.52 -5.71
C VAL A 24 2.59 -2.68 -6.59
N SER A 25 3.53 -3.22 -7.36
CA SER A 25 3.33 -4.41 -8.20
C SER A 25 4.43 -5.44 -7.95
N GLY A 26 4.08 -6.70 -8.08
CA GLY A 26 5.04 -7.81 -8.01
C GLY A 26 4.34 -9.15 -8.05
N THR A 27 4.80 -10.10 -7.23
CA THR A 27 4.26 -11.46 -7.22
C THR A 27 3.66 -11.87 -5.88
N ALA A 28 2.55 -12.59 -5.92
CA ALA A 28 1.85 -13.11 -4.75
C ALA A 28 2.08 -14.63 -4.57
N ASP A 29 2.00 -15.06 -3.31
CA ASP A 29 2.07 -16.44 -2.88
C ASP A 29 1.12 -16.70 -1.72
N ILE A 30 0.53 -17.88 -1.67
CA ILE A 30 -0.13 -18.40 -0.48
C ILE A 30 0.92 -19.09 0.39
N VAL A 31 1.03 -18.67 1.65
CA VAL A 31 2.02 -19.17 2.62
C VAL A 31 1.29 -19.71 3.85
N ARG A 32 1.65 -20.93 4.26
CA ARG A 32 1.22 -21.53 5.53
C ARG A 32 2.40 -21.48 6.50
N ASP A 33 2.54 -20.36 7.18
CA ASP A 33 3.56 -20.14 8.22
C ASP A 33 2.86 -19.79 9.53
N ARG A 34 2.88 -20.74 10.46
CA ARG A 34 2.23 -20.60 11.76
C ARG A 34 2.82 -19.45 12.58
N LYS A 35 4.14 -19.30 12.59
CA LYS A 35 4.81 -18.25 13.37
C LYS A 35 4.46 -16.87 12.83
N LYS A 36 4.42 -16.73 11.50
CA LYS A 36 4.02 -15.46 10.89
C LYS A 36 2.54 -15.16 11.08
N ALA A 37 1.69 -16.19 11.10
CA ALA A 37 0.26 -16.04 11.39
C ALA A 37 0.01 -15.59 12.84
N GLU A 38 0.80 -16.07 13.81
CA GLU A 38 0.77 -15.57 15.19
C GLU A 38 1.22 -14.10 15.27
N GLU A 39 2.30 -13.74 14.57
CA GLU A 39 2.85 -12.37 14.56
C GLU A 39 1.87 -11.34 13.99
N LEU A 40 1.15 -11.70 12.92
CA LEU A 40 0.20 -10.83 12.23
C LEU A 40 -1.24 -10.93 12.76
N TRP A 41 -1.46 -11.70 13.82
CA TRP A 41 -2.80 -12.00 14.31
C TRP A 41 -3.52 -10.76 14.84
N SER A 42 -4.78 -10.60 14.45
CA SER A 42 -5.69 -9.59 15.01
C SER A 42 -6.88 -10.28 15.67
N PRO A 43 -7.33 -9.85 16.87
CA PRO A 43 -8.53 -10.38 17.50
C PRO A 43 -9.78 -10.34 16.60
N MET A 44 -9.86 -9.37 15.68
CA MET A 44 -10.94 -9.29 14.70
C MET A 44 -10.97 -10.51 13.77
N ALA A 45 -9.81 -11.08 13.42
CA ALA A 45 -9.69 -12.23 12.52
C ALA A 45 -10.39 -13.49 13.07
N LYS A 46 -10.60 -13.57 14.39
CA LYS A 46 -11.25 -14.70 15.06
C LYS A 46 -12.69 -14.95 14.59
N ALA A 47 -13.37 -13.93 14.07
CA ALA A 47 -14.70 -14.08 13.49
C ALA A 47 -14.71 -14.98 12.24
N TRP A 48 -13.61 -15.02 11.50
CA TRP A 48 -13.45 -15.84 10.28
C TRP A 48 -12.65 -17.11 10.52
N PHE A 49 -11.72 -17.09 11.47
CA PHE A 49 -10.85 -18.22 11.83
C PHE A 49 -10.99 -18.52 13.33
N PRO A 50 -12.04 -19.24 13.76
CA PRO A 50 -12.36 -19.43 15.18
C PRO A 50 -11.28 -20.17 15.97
N LYS A 51 -10.49 -21.02 15.28
CA LYS A 51 -9.36 -21.75 15.89
C LYS A 51 -8.10 -20.90 16.02
N GLY A 52 -8.19 -19.60 15.72
CA GLY A 52 -7.06 -18.69 15.81
C GLY A 52 -6.06 -18.93 14.68
N PRO A 53 -4.77 -18.61 14.90
CA PRO A 53 -3.76 -18.84 13.88
C PRO A 53 -3.52 -20.34 13.57
N ASP A 54 -4.16 -21.28 14.30
CA ASP A 54 -4.01 -22.74 14.14
C ASP A 54 -5.11 -23.30 13.22
N ASP A 55 -5.98 -22.41 12.72
CA ASP A 55 -7.06 -22.82 11.85
C ASP A 55 -6.49 -23.43 10.54
N PRO A 56 -6.84 -24.68 10.19
CA PRO A 56 -6.33 -25.30 8.97
C PRO A 56 -6.81 -24.61 7.69
N GLN A 57 -7.82 -23.75 7.78
CA GLN A 57 -8.30 -22.93 6.67
C GLN A 57 -7.58 -21.57 6.59
N LEU A 58 -6.75 -21.21 7.58
CA LEU A 58 -5.96 -19.99 7.53
C LEU A 58 -4.75 -20.18 6.60
N ALA A 59 -4.54 -19.17 5.75
CA ALA A 59 -3.31 -19.00 5.00
C ALA A 59 -2.98 -17.51 4.88
N LEU A 60 -1.71 -17.20 4.69
CA LEU A 60 -1.22 -15.84 4.50
C LEU A 60 -1.03 -15.57 3.02
N LEU A 61 -1.48 -14.41 2.56
CA LEU A 61 -1.12 -13.90 1.24
C LEU A 61 0.16 -13.07 1.38
N ARG A 62 1.26 -13.56 0.81
CA ARG A 62 2.52 -12.82 0.76
C ARG A 62 2.67 -12.18 -0.61
N VAL A 63 2.83 -10.86 -0.64
CA VAL A 63 3.20 -10.12 -1.86
C VAL A 63 4.68 -9.75 -1.77
N ARG A 64 5.46 -10.18 -2.76
CA ARG A 64 6.83 -9.74 -2.98
C ARG A 64 6.79 -8.55 -3.93
N ILE A 65 7.22 -7.39 -3.45
CA ILE A 65 7.16 -6.15 -4.22
C ILE A 65 8.36 -6.09 -5.17
N GLU A 66 8.10 -5.82 -6.44
CA GLU A 66 9.12 -5.63 -7.48
C GLU A 66 9.22 -4.16 -7.90
N ARG A 67 8.09 -3.45 -7.88
CA ARG A 67 8.02 -2.02 -8.18
C ARG A 67 7.08 -1.30 -7.22
N ALA A 68 7.47 -0.10 -6.82
CA ALA A 68 6.63 0.81 -6.05
C ALA A 68 6.62 2.21 -6.67
N GLU A 69 5.43 2.79 -6.78
CA GLU A 69 5.21 4.20 -7.09
C GLU A 69 4.53 4.86 -5.88
N TYR A 70 5.08 6.01 -5.47
CA TYR A 70 4.62 6.79 -4.34
C TYR A 70 4.34 8.22 -4.79
N TRP A 71 3.19 8.74 -4.36
CA TRP A 71 2.82 10.14 -4.55
C TRP A 71 2.49 10.75 -3.19
N ASP A 72 3.31 11.72 -2.79
CA ASP A 72 3.01 12.66 -1.72
C ASP A 72 2.62 13.99 -2.36
N SER A 73 1.32 14.29 -2.33
CA SER A 73 0.82 15.56 -2.83
C SER A 73 0.72 16.55 -1.67
N PRO A 74 1.25 17.78 -1.82
CA PRO A 74 1.14 18.79 -0.78
C PRO A 74 -0.33 18.96 -0.38
N GLY A 75 -0.61 18.84 0.92
CA GLY A 75 -1.96 19.02 1.44
C GLY A 75 -2.57 20.37 1.01
N ARG A 76 -3.91 20.48 1.05
CA ARG A 76 -4.68 21.63 0.52
C ARG A 76 -4.12 23.00 0.88
N ALA A 77 -3.63 23.19 2.11
CA ALA A 77 -3.03 24.45 2.55
C ALA A 77 -1.70 24.77 1.85
N ALA A 78 -0.80 23.78 1.73
CA ALA A 78 0.47 23.93 1.02
C ALA A 78 0.26 24.15 -0.49
N TYR A 79 -0.73 23.48 -1.07
CA TYR A 79 -1.16 23.73 -2.45
C TYR A 79 -1.65 25.18 -2.64
N LEU A 80 -2.54 25.68 -1.78
CA LEU A 80 -3.04 27.06 -1.85
C LEU A 80 -1.93 28.11 -1.68
N ILE A 81 -0.99 27.88 -0.77
CA ILE A 81 0.18 28.74 -0.59
C ILE A 81 1.07 28.71 -1.85
N GLY A 82 1.28 27.53 -2.44
CA GLY A 82 2.02 27.37 -3.69
C GLY A 82 1.38 28.12 -4.85
N VAL A 83 0.05 28.01 -5.00
CA VAL A 83 -0.73 28.74 -6.02
C VAL A 83 -0.65 30.25 -5.81
N ALA A 84 -0.84 30.73 -4.58
CA ALA A 84 -0.74 32.17 -4.27
C ALA A 84 0.66 32.72 -4.55
N LYS A 85 1.71 31.99 -4.15
CA LYS A 85 3.11 32.35 -4.44
C LYS A 85 3.39 32.35 -5.94
N ALA A 86 2.87 31.40 -6.70
CA ALA A 86 3.01 31.35 -8.16
C ALA A 86 2.32 32.55 -8.84
N ALA A 87 1.11 32.93 -8.40
CA ALA A 87 0.40 34.10 -8.92
C ALA A 87 1.15 35.42 -8.66
N LEU A 88 1.78 35.56 -7.49
CA LEU A 88 2.53 36.76 -7.11
C LEU A 88 3.93 36.82 -7.76
N THR A 89 4.58 35.67 -7.96
CA THR A 89 5.98 35.62 -8.43
C THR A 89 6.13 35.27 -9.90
N GLY A 90 5.06 34.84 -10.57
CA GLY A 90 5.07 34.39 -11.97
C GLY A 90 5.81 33.07 -12.23
N ARG A 91 6.33 32.40 -11.19
CA ARG A 91 7.04 31.12 -11.29
C ARG A 91 6.05 29.96 -11.15
N ARG A 92 6.23 28.88 -11.91
CA ARG A 92 5.39 27.67 -11.79
C ARG A 92 5.52 27.08 -10.38
N ALA A 93 4.39 26.68 -9.79
CA ALA A 93 4.36 25.94 -8.54
C ALA A 93 4.91 24.53 -8.77
N ASP A 94 5.89 24.11 -7.97
CA ASP A 94 6.34 22.73 -7.86
C ASP A 94 5.50 22.06 -6.77
N ILE A 95 4.49 21.31 -7.18
CA ILE A 95 3.41 20.81 -6.31
C ILE A 95 3.32 19.29 -6.46
N GLY A 96 4.07 18.58 -5.63
CA GLY A 96 4.05 17.12 -5.49
C GLY A 96 5.39 16.47 -5.82
N GLU A 97 5.89 15.62 -4.92
CA GLU A 97 7.02 14.74 -5.23
C GLU A 97 6.51 13.42 -5.79
N HIS A 98 6.93 13.09 -7.01
CA HIS A 98 6.74 11.76 -7.60
C HIS A 98 8.06 11.00 -7.53
N ARG A 99 8.09 9.86 -6.82
CA ARG A 99 9.25 8.95 -6.81
C ARG A 99 8.86 7.56 -7.26
N LYS A 100 9.63 7.02 -8.22
CA LYS A 100 9.58 5.62 -8.64
C LYS A 100 10.74 4.87 -8.01
N MET A 101 10.47 3.71 -7.41
CA MET A 101 11.50 2.85 -6.82
C MET A 101 11.39 1.44 -7.41
N THR A 102 12.53 0.90 -7.83
CA THR A 102 12.69 -0.52 -8.15
C THR A 102 13.37 -1.17 -6.96
N LEU A 103 12.83 -2.29 -6.47
CA LEU A 103 13.28 -2.98 -5.26
C LEU A 103 13.99 -4.29 -5.58
#